data_AF-M7BW07-F1
#
_entry.id   AF-M7BW07-F1
#
_cell.length_a   1.000
_cell.length_b   1.000
_cell.length_c   1.000
_cell.angle_alpha   90.00
_cell.angle_beta   90.00
_cell.angle_gamma   90.00
#
_symmetry.space_group_name_H-M   'P 1'
#
loop_
_entity.id
_entity.type
_entity.pdbx_description
1 polymer ?
#
loop_
_entity_poly.entity_id
_entity_poly.type
_entity_poly.pdbx_seq_one_letter_code
_entity_poly.pdbx_strand_id
1 'polypeptide(L)'
;GDLPAPQMFLGKASSSQGDTVVMKCKIPAFFPFTRVIFCKDGKEIAIQPMKESKFAYDLPYEVSTSSSGNFYCLYEHKDNLNHKTLSRLSTAQHLSVTGLSSKSVLGITIPSILVLVALFSLLVTRGFGY
;
A
#
# COMPACT_ATOMS: atom_id res chain seq x y z
N GLY A 1 -24.41 11.72 -2.43
CA GLY A 1 -24.82 10.66 -3.34
C GLY A 1 -25.95 9.88 -2.71
N ASP A 2 -26.97 9.55 -3.50
CA ASP A 2 -28.09 8.71 -3.04
C ASP A 2 -27.75 7.22 -3.01
N LEU A 3 -26.66 6.82 -3.65
CA LEU A 3 -26.15 5.45 -3.56
C LEU A 3 -25.61 5.17 -2.15
N PRO A 4 -25.92 4.00 -1.56
CA PRO A 4 -25.56 3.67 -0.18
C PRO A 4 -24.05 3.64 0.04
N ALA A 5 -23.63 3.87 1.28
CA ALA A 5 -22.21 3.81 1.64
C ALA A 5 -21.67 2.36 1.53
N PRO A 6 -20.48 2.15 0.96
CA PRO A 6 -19.79 0.87 1.07
C PRO A 6 -19.17 0.69 2.45
N GLN A 7 -18.68 -0.52 2.72
CA GLN A 7 -17.98 -0.85 3.95
C GLN A 7 -16.48 -0.99 3.68
N MET A 8 -15.68 -0.29 4.48
CA MET A 8 -14.22 -0.31 4.39
C MET A 8 -13.64 -1.12 5.55
N PHE A 9 -12.63 -1.94 5.25
CA PHE A 9 -11.89 -2.73 6.23
C PHE A 9 -10.39 -2.57 5.99
N LEU A 10 -9.63 -2.50 7.07
CA LEU A 10 -8.18 -2.62 7.03
C LEU A 10 -7.78 -3.95 7.64
N GLY A 11 -6.85 -4.67 7.01
CA GLY A 11 -6.30 -5.90 7.57
C GLY A 11 -5.57 -5.68 8.91
N LYS A 12 -5.08 -4.47 9.16
CA LYS A 12 -4.44 -4.05 10.41
C LYS A 12 -4.73 -2.57 10.68
N ALA A 13 -4.92 -2.21 11.96
CA ALA A 13 -5.05 -0.81 12.39
C ALA A 13 -3.69 -0.11 12.58
N SER A 14 -2.61 -0.90 12.72
CA SER A 14 -1.24 -0.38 12.82
C SER A 14 -0.28 -1.29 12.05
N SER A 15 0.74 -0.71 11.41
CA SER A 15 1.82 -1.47 10.75
C SER A 15 3.11 -0.67 10.68
N SER A 16 4.23 -1.35 10.46
CA SER A 16 5.53 -0.69 10.32
C SER A 16 5.82 -0.30 8.88
N GLN A 17 6.74 0.64 8.69
CA GLN A 17 7.23 1.02 7.36
C GLN A 17 7.75 -0.20 6.59
N GLY A 18 7.42 -0.31 5.30
CA GLY A 18 7.83 -1.40 4.43
C GLY A 18 7.01 -2.68 4.59
N ASP A 19 5.96 -2.66 5.41
CA ASP A 19 4.91 -3.69 5.42
C ASP A 19 3.87 -3.41 4.34
N THR A 20 3.07 -4.42 4.02
CA THR A 20 1.88 -4.26 3.17
C THR A 20 0.63 -4.50 4.02
N VAL A 21 -0.28 -3.53 4.00
CA VAL A 21 -1.63 -3.65 4.59
C VAL A 21 -2.62 -3.85 3.44
N VAL A 22 -3.52 -4.84 3.58
CA VAL A 22 -4.60 -5.02 2.62
C VAL A 22 -5.81 -4.21 3.08
N MET A 23 -6.26 -3.31 2.21
CA MET A 23 -7.53 -2.64 2.33
C MET A 23 -8.61 -3.44 1.60
N LYS A 24 -9.81 -3.52 2.16
CA LYS A 24 -10.96 -4.18 1.53
C LYS A 24 -12.16 -3.26 1.53
N CYS A 25 -12.70 -3.01 0.34
CA CYS A 25 -13.95 -2.29 0.16
C CYS A 25 -15.06 -3.26 -0.27
N LYS A 26 -16.13 -3.34 0.52
CA LYS A 26 -17.34 -4.12 0.18
C LYS A 26 -18.43 -3.18 -0.30
N ILE A 27 -18.84 -3.37 -1.54
CA ILE A 27 -19.97 -2.67 -2.16
C ILE A 27 -21.26 -3.40 -1.78
N PRO A 28 -22.32 -2.69 -1.37
CA PRO A 28 -23.62 -3.31 -1.12
C PRO A 28 -24.10 -4.06 -2.38
N ALA A 29 -24.54 -5.30 -2.19
CA ALA A 29 -25.02 -6.13 -3.31
C ALA A 29 -26.22 -5.46 -4.00
N PHE A 30 -26.41 -5.77 -5.28
CA PHE A 30 -27.52 -5.29 -6.12
C PHE A 30 -27.51 -3.80 -6.48
N PHE A 31 -26.56 -3.00 -5.98
CA PHE A 31 -26.40 -1.62 -6.44
C PHE A 31 -25.48 -1.55 -7.66
N PRO A 32 -25.86 -0.78 -8.69
CA PRO A 32 -25.05 -0.65 -9.88
C PRO A 32 -23.81 0.21 -9.58
N PHE A 33 -22.67 -0.19 -10.13
CA PHE A 33 -21.43 0.58 -10.05
C PHE A 33 -20.53 0.22 -11.24
N THR A 34 -19.65 1.13 -11.63
CA THR A 34 -18.71 0.97 -12.74
C THR A 34 -17.26 1.02 -12.27
N ARG A 35 -16.99 1.64 -11.12
CA ARG A 35 -15.67 1.64 -10.49
C ARG A 35 -15.73 1.84 -8.99
N VAL A 36 -14.74 1.29 -8.29
CA VAL A 36 -14.47 1.47 -6.86
C VAL A 36 -13.30 2.41 -6.70
N ILE A 37 -13.39 3.33 -5.75
CA ILE A 37 -12.41 4.38 -5.49
C ILE A 37 -11.95 4.22 -4.04
N PHE A 38 -10.64 4.10 -3.85
CA PHE A 38 -9.99 4.09 -2.53
C PHE A 38 -9.40 5.47 -2.28
N CYS A 39 -9.62 5.99 -1.06
CA CYS A 39 -9.14 7.31 -0.67
C CYS A 39 -8.37 7.24 0.65
N LYS A 40 -7.38 8.12 0.78
CA LYS A 40 -6.67 8.43 2.02
C LYS A 40 -6.82 9.91 2.31
N ASP A 41 -7.29 10.26 3.49
CA ASP A 41 -7.48 11.65 3.96
C ASP A 41 -8.26 12.52 2.94
N GLY A 42 -9.28 11.92 2.33
CA GLY A 42 -10.13 12.54 1.30
C GLY A 42 -9.54 12.57 -0.12
N LYS A 43 -8.28 12.16 -0.30
CA LYS A 43 -7.63 12.10 -1.62
C LYS A 43 -7.67 10.68 -2.20
N GLU A 44 -8.01 10.57 -3.47
CA GLU A 44 -7.95 9.30 -4.21
C GLU A 44 -6.52 8.75 -4.24
N ILE A 45 -6.40 7.45 -3.96
CA ILE A 45 -5.12 6.70 -4.02
C ILE A 45 -5.17 5.55 -5.03
N ALA A 46 -6.36 5.04 -5.37
CA ALA A 46 -6.54 4.00 -6.37
C ALA A 46 -7.97 3.95 -6.89
N ILE A 47 -8.12 3.54 -8.15
CA ILE A 47 -9.39 3.21 -8.79
C ILE A 47 -9.32 1.77 -9.29
N GLN A 48 -10.37 0.99 -9.07
CA GLN A 48 -10.54 -0.33 -9.67
C GLN A 48 -11.84 -0.38 -10.48
N PRO A 49 -11.83 -0.88 -11.74
CA PRO A 49 -13.05 -1.05 -12.50
C PRO A 49 -13.94 -2.14 -11.90
N MET A 50 -15.24 -2.04 -12.16
CA MET A 50 -16.19 -3.10 -11.85
C MET A 50 -15.78 -4.40 -12.54
N LYS A 51 -15.96 -5.51 -11.83
CA LYS A 51 -15.74 -6.87 -12.32
C LYS A 51 -17.03 -7.63 -12.09
N GLU A 52 -17.43 -8.40 -13.08
CA GLU A 52 -18.67 -9.17 -13.03
C GLU A 52 -18.72 -10.06 -11.77
N SER A 53 -19.87 -10.09 -11.10
CA SER A 53 -20.11 -10.87 -9.88
C SER A 53 -19.17 -10.59 -8.70
N LYS A 54 -18.42 -9.47 -8.71
CA LYS A 54 -17.50 -9.09 -7.64
C LYS A 54 -18.01 -7.85 -6.91
N PHE A 55 -18.24 -7.99 -5.60
CA PHE A 55 -18.68 -6.88 -4.74
C PHE A 55 -17.70 -6.55 -3.61
N ALA A 56 -16.56 -7.25 -3.55
CA ALA A 56 -15.50 -7.00 -2.57
C ALA A 56 -14.17 -6.79 -3.29
N TYR A 57 -13.53 -5.66 -3.05
CA TYR A 57 -12.32 -5.22 -3.73
C TYR A 57 -11.19 -5.05 -2.74
N ASP A 58 -10.08 -5.71 -3.04
CA ASP A 58 -8.89 -5.67 -2.22
C ASP A 58 -7.85 -4.77 -2.88
N LEU A 59 -7.16 -3.98 -2.06
CA LEU A 59 -6.05 -3.11 -2.48
C LEU A 59 -4.88 -3.36 -1.52
N PRO A 60 -3.79 -4.00 -1.97
CA PRO A 60 -2.55 -4.02 -1.21
C PRO A 60 -1.95 -2.61 -1.18
N TYR A 61 -1.48 -2.20 -0.01
CA TYR A 61 -0.94 -0.87 0.21
C TYR A 61 0.36 -0.94 0.99
N GLU A 62 1.43 -0.45 0.37
CA GLU A 62 2.76 -0.39 0.99
C GLU A 62 2.81 0.75 1.99
N VAL A 63 3.22 0.42 3.22
CA VAL A 63 3.26 1.36 4.33
C VAL A 63 4.56 2.16 4.28
N SER A 64 4.42 3.47 4.18
CA SER A 64 5.49 4.46 4.24
C SER A 64 5.41 5.29 5.52
N THR A 65 6.36 6.19 5.75
CA THR A 65 6.34 7.11 6.90
C THR A 65 5.15 8.08 6.88
N SER A 66 4.59 8.37 5.71
CA SER A 66 3.42 9.25 5.54
C SER A 66 2.10 8.48 5.39
N SER A 67 2.12 7.17 5.61
CA SER A 67 0.94 6.31 5.46
C SER A 67 -0.07 6.42 6.58
N SER A 68 0.29 7.04 7.71
CA SER A 68 -0.65 7.31 8.80
C SER A 68 -1.81 8.17 8.30
N GLY A 69 -3.04 7.82 8.64
CA GLY A 69 -4.22 8.58 8.21
C GLY A 69 -5.50 7.75 8.11
N ASN A 70 -6.55 8.42 7.65
CA ASN A 70 -7.88 7.85 7.52
C ASN A 70 -8.11 7.33 6.10
N PHE A 71 -8.46 6.06 5.98
CA PHE A 71 -8.79 5.42 4.72
C PHE A 71 -10.30 5.26 4.56
N TYR A 72 -10.76 5.49 3.34
CA TYR A 72 -12.16 5.43 2.94
C TYR A 72 -12.27 4.68 1.63
N CYS A 73 -13.47 4.19 1.33
CA CYS A 73 -13.83 3.87 -0.03
C CYS A 73 -15.21 4.41 -0.40
N LEU A 74 -15.39 4.59 -1.70
CA LEU A 74 -16.66 4.93 -2.34
C LEU A 74 -16.71 4.23 -3.69
N TYR A 75 -17.88 4.24 -4.33
CA TYR A 75 -18.03 3.75 -5.69
C TYR A 75 -18.76 4.76 -6.55
N GLU A 76 -18.50 4.68 -7.86
CA GLU A 76 -19.20 5.46 -8.87
C GLU A 76 -20.06 4.51 -9.69
N HIS A 77 -21.28 4.94 -9.97
CA HIS A 77 -22.08 4.43 -11.07
C HIS A 77 -22.03 5.42 -12.22
N LYS A 78 -21.75 4.90 -13.41
CA LYS A 78 -21.87 5.63 -14.66
C LYS A 78 -22.99 4.97 -15.47
N ASP A 79 -24.05 5.72 -15.76
CA ASP A 79 -25.18 5.22 -16.53
C ASP A 79 -24.88 5.19 -18.05
N ASN A 80 -25.85 4.72 -18.84
CA ASN A 80 -25.73 4.63 -20.29
C ASN A 80 -25.60 6.01 -20.98
N LEU A 81 -26.03 7.08 -20.31
CA LEU A 81 -25.91 8.47 -20.76
C LEU A 81 -24.60 9.12 -20.29
N ASN A 82 -23.72 8.36 -19.64
CA ASN A 82 -22.46 8.79 -19.04
C ASN A 82 -22.61 9.70 -17.81
N HIS A 83 -23.79 9.80 -17.20
CA HIS A 83 -23.95 10.50 -15.94
C HIS A 83 -23.31 9.72 -14.81
N LYS A 84 -22.56 10.45 -13.98
CA LYS A 84 -21.81 9.89 -12.87
C LYS A 84 -22.53 10.17 -11.56
N THR A 85 -22.81 9.11 -10.82
CA THR A 85 -23.36 9.18 -9.47
C THR A 85 -22.38 8.53 -8.51
N LEU A 86 -21.95 9.28 -7.50
CA LEU A 86 -21.09 8.76 -6.43
C LEU A 86 -21.95 8.23 -5.27
N SER A 87 -21.45 7.18 -4.62
CA SER A 87 -21.97 6.76 -3.33
C SER A 87 -21.65 7.75 -2.22
N ARG A 88 -22.28 7.54 -1.06
CA ARG A 88 -21.75 8.07 0.20
C ARG A 88 -20.39 7.44 0.48
N LEU A 89 -19.55 8.16 1.24
CA LEU A 89 -18.29 7.61 1.74
C LEU A 89 -18.56 6.49 2.75
N SER A 90 -17.67 5.50 2.78
CA SER A 90 -17.62 4.54 3.88
C SER A 90 -17.30 5.22 5.20
N THR A 91 -17.51 4.51 6.31
CA THR A 91 -16.88 4.84 7.58
C THR A 91 -15.35 4.84 7.41
N ALA A 92 -14.69 5.78 8.07
CA ALA A 92 -13.23 5.90 8.06
C ALA A 92 -12.58 4.74 8.81
N GLN A 93 -11.50 4.19 8.25
CA GLN A 93 -10.61 3.27 8.96
C GLN A 93 -9.24 3.93 9.12
N HIS A 94 -8.81 4.14 10.36
CA HIS A 94 -7.53 4.76 10.66
C HIS A 94 -6.41 3.73 10.63
N LEU A 95 -5.30 4.05 9.95
CA LEU A 95 -4.06 3.30 10.01
C LEU A 95 -3.02 4.14 10.74
N SER A 96 -2.40 3.60 11.79
CA SER A 96 -1.21 4.16 12.42
C SER A 96 0.07 3.50 11.87
N VAL A 97 1.15 4.27 11.79
CA VAL A 97 2.47 3.73 11.43
C VAL A 97 3.30 3.58 12.70
N THR A 98 3.63 2.34 13.06
CA THR A 98 4.62 2.05 14.11
C THR A 98 6.03 2.20 13.54
N GLY A 99 7.00 2.55 14.39
CA GLY A 99 8.35 3.00 13.99
C GLY A 99 9.10 2.11 12.99
N LEU A 100 10.21 2.64 12.44
CA LEU A 100 10.95 2.06 11.31
C LEU A 100 11.18 0.55 11.47
N SER A 101 10.61 -0.23 10.56
CA SER A 101 11.03 -1.62 10.36
C SER A 101 12.46 -1.57 9.87
N SER A 102 13.41 -1.78 10.79
CA SER A 102 14.81 -1.99 10.44
C SER A 102 14.90 -3.37 9.80
N LYS A 103 14.52 -3.48 8.52
CA LYS A 103 14.95 -4.59 7.67
C LYS A 103 16.45 -4.42 7.49
N SER A 104 17.20 -4.80 8.52
CA SER A 104 18.64 -4.73 8.58
C SER A 104 19.16 -5.62 7.46
N VAL A 105 19.64 -5.00 6.38
CA VAL A 105 20.41 -5.67 5.34
C VAL A 105 21.78 -5.99 5.94
N LEU A 106 21.84 -6.97 6.83
CA LEU A 106 23.06 -7.49 7.45
C LEU A 106 23.85 -8.41 6.49
N GLY A 107 23.45 -8.48 5.22
CA GLY A 107 23.96 -9.46 4.25
C GLY A 107 25.08 -8.99 3.31
N ILE A 108 25.54 -7.73 3.34
CA ILE A 108 26.46 -7.21 2.30
C ILE A 108 27.86 -6.82 2.83
N THR A 109 28.08 -6.67 4.14
CA THR A 109 29.41 -6.20 4.60
C THR A 109 30.46 -7.30 4.67
N ILE A 110 30.08 -8.56 4.82
CA ILE A 110 31.05 -9.64 5.09
C ILE A 110 31.94 -9.98 3.86
N PRO A 111 31.44 -10.13 2.62
CA PRO A 111 32.34 -10.46 1.51
C PRO A 111 33.22 -9.27 1.09
N SER A 112 32.72 -8.03 1.19
CA SER A 112 33.48 -6.84 0.78
C SER A 112 34.63 -6.51 1.74
N ILE A 113 34.45 -6.73 3.06
CA ILE A 113 35.53 -6.52 4.03
C ILE A 113 36.64 -7.56 3.83
N LEU A 114 36.30 -8.84 3.61
CA LEU A 114 37.28 -9.89 3.34
C LEU A 114 38.08 -9.62 2.05
N VAL A 115 37.42 -9.13 0.99
CA VAL A 115 38.09 -8.76 -0.27
C VAL A 115 39.03 -7.56 -0.07
N LEU A 116 38.63 -6.54 0.69
CA LEU A 116 39.48 -5.41 1.03
C LEU A 116 40.71 -5.83 1.86
N VAL A 117 40.52 -6.67 2.88
CA VAL A 117 41.62 -7.20 3.71
C VAL A 117 42.60 -8.04 2.87
N ALA A 118 42.10 -8.88 1.97
CA ALA A 118 42.95 -9.67 1.08
C ALA A 118 43.74 -8.79 0.10
N LEU A 119 43.11 -7.76 -0.49
CA LEU A 119 43.79 -6.80 -1.38
C LEU A 119 44.89 -6.02 -0.64
N PHE A 120 44.63 -5.55 0.58
CA PHE A 120 45.65 -4.90 1.41
C PHE A 120 46.82 -5.84 1.72
N SER A 121 46.54 -7.10 2.06
CA SER A 121 47.56 -8.10 2.37
C SER A 121 48.45 -8.40 1.15
N LEU A 122 47.87 -8.45 -0.04
CA LEU A 122 48.60 -8.66 -1.31
C LEU A 122 49.45 -7.45 -1.73
N LEU A 123 48.99 -6.23 -1.44
CA LEU A 123 49.75 -5.01 -1.70
C LEU A 123 50.97 -4.88 -0.76
N VAL A 124 50.80 -5.23 0.52
CA VAL A 124 51.89 -5.20 1.50
C VAL A 124 52.96 -6.24 1.17
N THR A 125 52.56 -7.44 0.74
CA THR A 125 53.51 -8.49 0.34
C THR A 125 54.23 -8.21 -0.98
N ARG A 126 53.62 -7.42 -1.89
CA ARG A 126 54.27 -6.98 -3.13
C ARG A 126 55.13 -5.72 -2.99
N GLY A 127 54.98 -4.95 -1.90
CA GLY A 127 55.77 -3.75 -1.63
C GLY A 127 57.11 -4.00 -0.93
N PHE A 128 57.38 -5.23 -0.48
CA PHE A 128 58.66 -5.64 0.11
C PHE A 128 59.37 -6.64 -0.82
N GLY A 129 59.96 -6.10 -1.88
CA GLY A 129 60.92 -6.81 -2.73
C GLY A 129 61.97 -5.82 -3.20
N TYR A 130 62.99 -5.62 -2.36
CA TYR A 130 64.29 -5.09 -2.78
C TYR A 130 65.06 -6.16 -3.54
#